data_AF-A0A397UCJ8-F1
#
_entry.id   AF-A0A397UCJ8-F1
#
_cell.length_a   1.000
_cell.length_b   1.000
_cell.length_c   1.000
_cell.angle_alpha   90.00
_cell.angle_beta   90.00
_cell.angle_gamma   90.00
#
_symmetry.space_group_name_H-M   'P 1'
#
loop_
_entity.id
_entity.type
_entity.pdbx_description
1 polymer ?
#
loop_
_entity_poly.entity_id
_entity_poly.type
_entity_poly.pdbx_seq_one_letter_code
_entity_poly.pdbx_strand_id
1 'polypeptide(L)'
;MTGTNAFTSGFVQAVDPNEPVYCICRQVSFGEMIGCDGENCPIEWYHLECVGLKAVPEGRWFCDTCIGNVNQMKKRKRGRPAGS
;
A
#
# COMPACT_ATOMS: atom_id res chain seq x y z
N MET A 1 22.08 10.82 -43.46
CA MET A 1 22.32 10.70 -42.01
C MET A 1 21.73 11.96 -41.37
N THR A 2 20.67 11.81 -40.58
CA THR A 2 20.28 12.61 -39.40
C THR A 2 18.87 12.16 -39.07
N GLY A 3 18.79 11.18 -38.17
CA GLY A 3 17.54 10.85 -37.50
C GLY A 3 17.30 11.89 -36.42
N THR A 4 16.09 12.43 -36.37
CA THR A 4 15.56 13.03 -35.16
C THR A 4 14.17 12.45 -34.98
N ASN A 5 14.09 11.51 -34.05
CA ASN A 5 12.85 10.96 -33.54
C ASN A 5 11.89 12.11 -33.25
N ALA A 6 10.77 12.17 -33.97
CA ALA A 6 9.62 12.96 -33.61
C ALA A 6 8.91 12.27 -32.42
N PHE A 7 9.59 12.21 -31.28
CA PHE A 7 8.94 12.01 -29.98
C PHE A 7 8.65 13.40 -29.46
N THR A 8 7.47 13.90 -29.85
CA THR A 8 6.90 15.18 -29.44
C THR A 8 7.15 15.42 -27.95
N SER A 9 8.02 16.39 -27.68
CA SER A 9 8.07 17.11 -26.41
C SER A 9 6.66 17.59 -26.04
N GLY A 10 6.25 17.41 -24.77
CA GLY A 10 5.22 18.28 -24.21
C GLY A 10 4.00 17.66 -23.51
N PHE A 11 4.13 16.52 -22.82
CA PHE A 11 3.16 16.20 -21.77
C PHE A 11 3.88 15.91 -20.46
N VAL A 12 4.63 16.91 -19.99
CA VAL A 12 4.83 17.04 -18.54
C VAL A 12 3.49 17.53 -18.01
N GLN A 13 2.56 16.62 -17.73
CA GLN A 13 1.50 16.95 -16.79
C GLN A 13 2.21 17.37 -15.54
N ALA A 14 2.12 18.66 -15.22
CA ALA A 14 2.41 19.16 -13.90
C ALA A 14 1.55 18.33 -12.96
N VAL A 15 2.15 17.32 -12.33
CA VAL A 15 1.58 16.71 -11.14
C VAL A 15 1.60 17.83 -10.12
N ASP A 16 0.43 18.43 -9.87
CA ASP A 16 0.30 19.53 -8.94
C ASP A 16 0.95 19.12 -7.61
N PRO A 17 1.96 19.85 -7.10
CA PRO A 17 2.68 19.49 -5.87
C PRO A 17 1.80 19.58 -4.61
N ASN A 18 0.50 19.86 -4.77
CA ASN A 18 -0.50 19.91 -3.72
C ASN A 18 -1.31 18.62 -3.57
N GLU A 19 -1.09 17.59 -4.40
CA GLU A 19 -1.81 16.33 -4.22
C GLU A 19 -1.27 15.57 -3.00
N PRO A 20 -2.13 15.23 -2.01
CA PRO A 20 -1.70 14.49 -0.84
C PRO A 20 -1.15 13.13 -1.24
N VAL A 21 0.06 12.82 -0.76
CA VAL A 21 0.72 11.55 -1.02
C VAL A 21 0.26 10.49 -0.03
N TYR A 22 -0.10 9.32 -0.55
CA TYR A 22 -0.55 8.17 0.21
C TYR A 22 0.36 6.97 -0.04
N CYS A 23 0.06 5.85 0.64
CA CYS A 23 0.82 4.61 0.55
C CYS A 23 2.27 4.73 1.05
N ILE A 24 2.95 3.59 1.17
CA ILE A 24 4.38 3.51 1.49
C ILE A 24 5.28 4.07 0.38
N CYS A 25 4.75 4.18 -0.85
CA CYS A 25 5.49 4.76 -1.97
C CYS A 25 5.52 6.30 -1.94
N ARG A 26 4.75 6.96 -1.06
CA ARG A 26 4.61 8.41 -1.00
C ARG A 26 4.28 9.03 -2.36
N GLN A 27 3.37 8.39 -3.09
CA GLN A 27 2.88 8.89 -4.37
C GLN A 27 1.43 9.33 -4.24
N VAL A 28 0.98 10.10 -5.24
CA VAL A 28 -0.42 10.54 -5.35
C VAL A 28 -1.36 9.35 -5.44
N SER A 29 -2.62 9.57 -5.06
CA SER A 29 -3.68 8.57 -5.28
C SER A 29 -3.92 8.40 -6.77
N PHE A 30 -3.55 7.25 -7.34
CA PHE A 30 -3.86 6.93 -8.73
C PHE A 30 -4.63 5.62 -8.83
N GLY A 31 -5.72 5.63 -9.61
CA GLY A 31 -6.52 4.44 -9.87
C GLY A 31 -7.27 3.91 -8.64
N GLU A 32 -7.15 2.61 -8.38
CA GLU A 32 -7.85 1.92 -7.30
C GLU A 32 -7.00 1.85 -6.02
N MET A 33 -7.59 2.28 -4.90
CA MET A 33 -6.95 2.30 -3.59
C MET A 33 -7.71 1.42 -2.59
N ILE A 34 -6.99 0.96 -1.57
CA ILE A 34 -7.54 0.16 -0.49
C ILE A 34 -7.25 0.78 0.87
N GLY A 35 -8.30 0.84 1.70
CA GLY A 35 -8.24 1.28 3.08
C GLY A 35 -7.91 0.12 4.02
N CYS A 36 -6.99 0.35 4.96
CA CYS A 36 -6.66 -0.58 6.02
C CYS A 36 -7.61 -0.41 7.21
N ASP A 37 -8.26 -1.50 7.64
CA ASP A 37 -9.14 -1.58 8.81
C ASP A 37 -8.39 -1.59 10.15
N GLY A 38 -7.05 -1.51 10.10
CA GLY A 38 -6.21 -1.40 11.28
C GLY A 38 -6.37 -0.04 11.95
N GLU A 39 -7.01 -0.01 13.12
CA GLU A 39 -7.25 1.19 13.95
C GLU A 39 -5.97 1.98 14.32
N ASN A 40 -4.79 1.43 14.03
CA ASN A 40 -3.49 2.03 14.32
C ASN A 40 -2.55 2.09 13.09
N CYS A 41 -3.04 1.97 11.84
CA CYS A 41 -2.20 2.25 10.65
C CYS A 41 -2.13 3.79 10.46
N PRO A 42 -0.93 4.40 10.38
CA PRO A 42 -0.77 5.85 10.25
C PRO A 42 -1.08 6.42 8.86
N ILE A 43 -1.21 5.56 7.84
CA ILE A 43 -1.42 5.95 6.43
C ILE A 43 -2.85 5.64 5.99
N GLU A 44 -3.44 4.55 6.49
CA GLU A 44 -4.77 3.99 6.15
C GLU A 44 -4.98 3.63 4.67
N TRP A 45 -4.41 4.36 3.70
CA TRP A 45 -4.67 4.21 2.26
C TRP A 45 -3.44 3.71 1.50
N TYR A 46 -3.64 2.66 0.69
CA TYR A 46 -2.58 2.01 -0.07
C TYR A 46 -3.02 1.72 -1.51
N HIS A 47 -2.07 1.74 -2.44
CA HIS A 47 -2.32 1.25 -3.79
C HIS A 47 -2.38 -0.27 -3.80
N LEU A 48 -3.34 -0.83 -4.54
CA LEU A 48 -3.50 -2.28 -4.69
C LEU A 48 -2.19 -2.93 -5.18
N GLU A 49 -1.53 -2.35 -6.18
CA GLU A 49 -0.27 -2.85 -6.71
C GLU A 49 0.87 -2.83 -5.68
N CYS A 50 0.94 -1.79 -4.84
CA CYS A 50 1.96 -1.70 -3.78
C CYS A 50 1.78 -2.76 -2.70
N VAL A 51 0.56 -3.27 -2.51
CA VAL A 51 0.24 -4.33 -1.54
C VAL A 51 0.01 -5.70 -2.20
N GLY A 52 0.25 -5.82 -3.50
CA GLY A 52 0.11 -7.06 -4.26
C GLY A 52 -1.33 -7.54 -4.44
N LEU A 53 -2.31 -6.65 -4.31
CA LEU A 53 -3.70 -6.94 -4.61
C LEU A 53 -4.02 -6.61 -6.07
N LYS A 54 -4.92 -7.39 -6.68
CA LYS A 54 -5.42 -7.15 -8.04
C LYS A 54 -6.76 -6.42 -8.09
N ALA A 55 -7.50 -6.44 -6.99
CA ALA A 55 -8.79 -5.78 -6.83
C ALA A 55 -9.04 -5.57 -5.34
N VAL A 56 -9.93 -4.65 -5.00
CA VAL A 56 -10.38 -4.46 -3.62
C VAL A 56 -11.14 -5.74 -3.19
N PRO A 57 -10.65 -6.48 -2.18
CA PRO A 57 -11.32 -7.67 -1.69
C PRO A 57 -12.63 -7.28 -0.99
N GLU A 58 -13.65 -8.13 -1.12
CA GLU A 58 -14.90 -7.96 -0.39
C GLU A 58 -14.66 -8.25 1.10
N GLY A 59 -14.58 -7.20 1.92
CA GLY A 59 -14.46 -7.29 3.36
C GLY A 59 -13.37 -6.41 3.95
N ARG A 60 -12.83 -6.82 5.10
CA ARG A 60 -11.79 -6.07 5.82
C ARG A 60 -10.41 -6.44 5.32
N TRP A 61 -9.65 -5.44 4.91
CA TRP A 61 -8.25 -5.58 4.53
C TRP A 61 -7.33 -4.91 5.55
N PHE A 62 -6.15 -5.49 5.74
CA PHE A 62 -5.16 -5.02 6.71
C PHE A 62 -3.81 -4.80 6.02
N CYS A 63 -3.13 -3.70 6.36
CA CYS A 63 -1.80 -3.35 5.88
C CYS A 63 -0.76 -4.40 6.36
N ASP A 64 0.36 -4.62 5.63
CA ASP A 64 1.36 -5.65 6.01
C ASP A 64 1.88 -5.44 7.45
N THR A 65 2.00 -4.18 7.85
CA THR A 65 2.29 -3.76 9.23
C THR A 65 1.25 -4.27 10.25
N CYS A 66 -0.03 -4.27 9.90
CA CYS A 66 -1.10 -4.83 10.75
C CYS A 66 -1.14 -6.36 10.68
N ILE A 67 -0.92 -6.96 9.51
CA ILE A 67 -0.91 -8.41 9.31
C ILE A 67 0.23 -9.07 10.11
N GLY A 68 1.42 -8.48 10.09
CA GLY A 68 2.58 -8.99 10.85
C GLY A 68 2.32 -9.05 12.36
N ASN A 69 1.61 -8.05 12.90
CA ASN A 69 1.27 -7.98 14.31
C ASN A 69 0.25 -9.04 14.75
N VAL A 70 -0.79 -9.32 13.94
CA VAL A 70 -1.79 -10.33 14.31
C VAL A 70 -1.23 -11.75 14.30
N ASN A 71 -0.27 -12.04 13.43
CA ASN A 71 0.31 -13.38 13.32
C ASN A 71 1.24 -13.70 14.50
N GLN A 72 1.94 -12.68 15.04
CA GLN A 72 2.80 -12.85 16.22
C GLN A 72 2.02 -13.28 17.47
N MET A 73 0.79 -12.80 17.63
CA MET A 73 -0.03 -13.12 18.81
C MET A 73 -0.46 -14.60 18.84
N LYS A 74 -0.68 -15.23 17.68
CA LYS A 74 -1.06 -16.65 17.61
C LYS A 74 0.06 -17.61 18.01
N LYS A 75 1.33 -17.25 17.77
CA LYS A 75 2.49 -18.10 18.12
C LYS A 75 2.76 -18.14 19.63
N ARG A 76 2.51 -17.05 20.35
CA ARG A 76 2.77 -16.96 21.80
C ARG A 76 1.79 -17.79 22.66
N LYS A 77 0.63 -18.18 22.13
CA LYS A 77 -0.35 -19.03 22.83
C LYS A 77 -0.08 -20.55 22.71
N ARG A 78 0.93 -20.98 21.95
CA ARG A 78 1.23 -22.40 21.73
C ARG A 78 2.47 -22.91 22.50
N GLY A 79 3.02 -22.12 23.40
CA GLY A 79 4.20 -22.49 24.17
C GLY A 79 4.16 -22.02 25.61
N ARG A 80 3.49 -22.78 26.49
CA ARG A 80 3.86 -22.95 27.90
C ARG A 80 3.00 -24.05 28.56
N PRO A 81 3.48 -25.30 28.66
CA PRO A 81 3.12 -26.14 29.78
C PRO A 81 3.82 -25.57 31.03
N ALA A 82 3.05 -24.93 31.92
CA ALA A 82 3.52 -24.72 33.28
C ALA A 82 3.33 -26.05 34.03
N GLY A 83 4.43 -26.78 34.15
CA GLY A 83 4.54 -27.92 35.04
C GLY A 83 4.82 -27.49 36.49
N SER A 84 4.63 -28.49 37.36
CA SER A 84 4.79 -28.55 38.83
C SER A 84 3.60 -28.08 39.66
#